data_AF-A0A382YMZ3-F1
#
_entry.id   AF-A0A382YMZ3-F1
#
_cell.length_a   1.000
_cell.length_b   1.000
_cell.length_c   1.000
_cell.angle_alpha   90.00
_cell.angle_beta   90.00
_cell.angle_gamma   90.00
#
_symmetry.space_group_name_H-M   'P 1'
#
loop_
_entity.id
_entity.type
_entity.pdbx_description
1 polymer ?
#
loop_
_entity_poly.entity_id
_entity_poly.type
_entity_poly.pdbx_seq_one_letter_code
_entity_poly.pdbx_strand_id
1 'polypeptide(L)'
;MEDIFYDIDKNKISEYHDYCHKSSSWPEKSPISHAENSIWYWIEKNHQYNCQLWDEEDKARRIDVDDSDIALNKRNIDRFNQMRADSIESIDEKILDRLSNVKIEEGAWFNSETAGSIIDRLSIVSLKILHMGI
;
A
#
# COMPACT_ATOMS: atom_id res chain seq x y z
N MET A 1 -28.67 -7.56 -3.50
CA MET A 1 -27.79 -6.93 -2.50
C MET A 1 -26.92 -5.97 -3.28
N GLU A 2 -26.89 -4.70 -2.90
CA GLU A 2 -25.99 -3.73 -3.55
C GLU A 2 -24.55 -4.16 -3.27
N ASP A 3 -23.70 -4.14 -4.30
CA ASP A 3 -22.30 -4.50 -4.15
C ASP A 3 -21.58 -3.37 -3.41
N ILE A 4 -21.37 -3.55 -2.10
CA ILE A 4 -20.72 -2.56 -1.22
C ILE A 4 -19.21 -2.39 -1.50
N PHE A 5 -18.65 -3.20 -2.42
CA PHE A 5 -17.25 -3.17 -2.83
C PHE A 5 -17.08 -2.91 -4.34
N TYR A 6 -18.11 -2.40 -5.02
CA TYR A 6 -18.08 -2.13 -6.46
C TYR A 6 -16.89 -1.26 -6.91
N ASP A 7 -16.34 -0.42 -6.03
CA ASP A 7 -15.24 0.51 -6.27
C ASP A 7 -13.85 -0.05 -5.91
N ILE A 8 -13.76 -1.23 -5.30
CA ILE A 8 -12.49 -1.82 -4.86
C ILE A 8 -12.40 -3.30 -5.27
N ASP A 9 -11.56 -3.57 -6.27
CA ASP A 9 -11.21 -4.93 -6.68
C ASP A 9 -9.76 -5.00 -7.14
N LYS A 10 -9.24 -6.23 -7.24
CA LYS A 10 -7.83 -6.49 -7.56
C LYS A 10 -7.36 -5.84 -8.86
N ASN A 11 -8.22 -5.74 -9.87
CA ASN A 11 -7.84 -5.18 -11.17
C ASN A 11 -7.70 -3.67 -11.05
N LYS A 12 -8.67 -2.98 -10.44
CA LYS A 12 -8.59 -1.52 -10.21
C LYS A 12 -7.37 -1.12 -9.40
N ILE A 13 -7.05 -1.88 -8.37
CA ILE A 13 -5.87 -1.63 -7.52
C ILE A 13 -4.58 -1.81 -8.33
N SER A 14 -4.48 -2.90 -9.09
CA SER A 14 -3.30 -3.18 -9.92
C SER A 14 -3.14 -2.14 -11.04
N GLU A 15 -4.23 -1.77 -11.71
CA GLU A 15 -4.27 -0.72 -12.74
C GLU A 15 -3.86 0.63 -12.18
N TYR A 16 -4.29 0.97 -10.95
CA TYR A 16 -3.89 2.19 -10.27
C TYR A 16 -2.39 2.19 -9.96
N HIS A 17 -1.82 1.10 -9.44
CA HIS A 17 -0.37 0.98 -9.21
C HIS A 17 0.42 1.13 -10.53
N ASP A 18 -0.03 0.47 -11.61
CA ASP A 18 0.59 0.62 -12.92
C ASP A 18 0.49 2.05 -13.46
N TYR A 19 -0.61 2.73 -13.19
CA TYR A 19 -0.79 4.14 -13.57
C TYR A 19 0.12 5.07 -12.77
N CYS A 20 0.28 4.83 -11.47
CA CYS A 20 1.26 5.51 -10.63
C CYS A 20 2.68 5.37 -11.18
N HIS A 21 3.11 4.15 -11.51
CA HIS A 21 4.44 3.90 -12.07
C HIS A 21 4.70 4.55 -13.44
N LYS A 22 3.65 4.85 -14.21
CA LYS A 22 3.76 5.59 -15.48
C LYS A 22 3.81 7.11 -15.29
N SER A 23 3.46 7.61 -14.11
CA SER A 23 3.46 9.04 -13.81
C SER A 23 4.86 9.53 -13.44
N SER A 24 5.30 10.62 -14.07
CA SER A 24 6.58 11.27 -13.72
C SER A 24 6.59 11.96 -12.36
N SER A 25 5.42 12.15 -11.74
CA SER A 25 5.29 12.78 -10.41
C SER A 25 5.25 11.76 -9.28
N TRP A 26 5.18 10.46 -9.58
CA TRP A 26 5.15 9.42 -8.57
C TRP A 26 6.57 9.10 -8.06
N PRO A 27 6.79 8.83 -6.76
CA PRO A 27 5.80 8.74 -5.68
C PRO A 27 5.51 10.06 -4.95
N GLU A 28 6.07 11.21 -5.35
CA GLU A 28 5.84 12.48 -4.65
C GLU A 28 4.38 12.94 -4.67
N LYS A 29 3.70 12.73 -5.80
CA LYS A 29 2.31 13.10 -6.01
C LYS A 29 1.58 12.06 -6.85
N SER A 30 0.44 11.61 -6.33
CA SER A 30 -0.50 10.73 -7.02
C SER A 30 -1.04 11.35 -8.31
N PRO A 31 -1.17 10.56 -9.40
CA PRO A 31 -1.73 11.05 -10.66
C PRO A 31 -3.26 11.23 -10.61
N ILE A 32 -3.92 10.78 -9.55
CA ILE A 32 -5.36 10.92 -9.31
C ILE A 32 -5.56 11.50 -7.91
N SER A 33 -6.51 12.42 -7.75
CA SER A 33 -6.88 12.90 -6.42
C SER A 33 -7.97 12.01 -5.84
N HIS A 34 -7.73 11.46 -4.64
CA HIS A 34 -8.75 10.79 -3.85
C HIS A 34 -9.27 11.70 -2.73
N ALA A 35 -10.51 11.48 -2.32
CA ALA A 35 -11.07 12.18 -1.17
C ALA A 35 -10.27 11.81 0.09
N GLU A 36 -9.94 12.81 0.91
CA GLU A 36 -9.19 12.60 2.14
C GLU A 36 -9.89 11.58 3.05
N ASN A 37 -9.10 10.70 3.68
CA ASN A 37 -9.57 9.58 4.53
C ASN A 37 -10.50 8.55 3.83
N SER A 38 -10.69 8.61 2.52
CA SER A 38 -11.34 7.53 1.78
C SER A 38 -10.47 6.26 1.74
N ILE A 39 -11.06 5.11 1.40
CA ILE A 39 -10.28 3.88 1.21
C ILE A 39 -9.19 4.05 0.16
N TRP A 40 -9.50 4.73 -0.95
CA TRP A 40 -8.55 4.97 -2.04
C TRP A 40 -7.42 5.92 -1.64
N TYR A 41 -7.69 6.88 -0.75
CA TYR A 41 -6.63 7.68 -0.15
C TYR A 41 -5.64 6.80 0.63
N TRP A 42 -6.12 5.83 1.41
CA TRP A 42 -5.23 4.95 2.16
C TRP A 42 -4.52 3.90 1.29
N ILE A 43 -5.15 3.43 0.20
CA ILE A 43 -4.48 2.60 -0.81
C ILE A 43 -3.35 3.37 -1.49
N GLU A 44 -3.60 4.63 -1.88
CA GLU A 44 -2.57 5.54 -2.40
C GLU A 44 -1.41 5.67 -1.41
N LYS A 45 -1.70 5.95 -0.13
CA LYS A 45 -0.68 6.09 0.90
C LYS A 45 0.12 4.81 1.12
N ASN A 46 -0.55 3.66 1.19
CA ASN A 46 0.13 2.38 1.30
C ASN A 46 1.11 2.16 0.13
N HIS A 47 0.67 2.43 -1.10
CA HIS A 47 1.53 2.26 -2.28
C HIS A 47 2.69 3.29 -2.29
N GLN A 48 2.42 4.54 -1.94
CA GLN A 48 3.42 5.60 -1.81
C GLN A 48 4.51 5.23 -0.79
N TYR A 49 4.13 4.76 0.40
CA TYR A 49 5.08 4.37 1.44
C TYR A 49 5.86 3.11 1.06
N ASN A 50 5.26 2.16 0.33
CA ASN A 50 5.99 1.02 -0.23
C ASN A 50 7.08 1.46 -1.22
N CYS A 51 6.80 2.43 -2.10
CA CYS A 51 7.81 2.97 -3.02
C CYS A 51 8.95 3.64 -2.26
N GLN A 52 8.63 4.50 -1.29
CA GLN A 52 9.62 5.21 -0.48
C GLN A 52 10.46 4.26 0.39
N LEU A 53 9.82 3.22 0.93
CA LEU A 53 10.50 2.16 1.68
C LEU A 53 11.50 1.43 0.77
N TRP A 54 11.09 1.05 -0.45
CA TRP A 54 11.97 0.40 -1.41
C TRP A 54 13.20 1.25 -1.73
N ASP A 55 13.01 2.54 -2.02
CA ASP A 55 14.10 3.47 -2.32
C ASP A 55 15.09 3.61 -1.16
N GLU A 56 14.59 3.69 0.08
CA GLU A 56 15.46 3.80 1.26
C GLU A 56 16.19 2.49 1.57
N GLU A 57 15.57 1.33 1.31
CA GLU A 57 16.25 0.05 1.39
C GLU A 57 17.36 -0.09 0.35
N ASP A 58 17.13 0.36 -0.89
CA ASP A 58 18.17 0.36 -1.93
C ASP A 58 19.34 1.28 -1.56
N LYS A 59 19.07 2.46 -1.00
CA LYS A 59 20.12 3.34 -0.46
C LYS A 59 20.90 2.66 0.68
N ALA A 60 20.22 1.98 1.60
CA ALA A 60 20.84 1.30 2.73
C ALA A 60 21.67 0.06 2.35
N ARG A 61 21.49 -0.49 1.13
CA ARG A 61 22.30 -1.62 0.62
C ARG A 61 23.65 -1.18 0.05
N ARG A 62 23.87 0.13 -0.14
CA ARG A 62 25.12 0.67 -0.66
C ARG A 62 26.27 0.46 0.32
N ILE A 63 27.45 0.18 -0.22
CA ILE A 63 28.69 -0.03 0.55
C ILE A 63 29.73 1.07 0.30
N ASP A 64 29.40 2.02 -0.56
CA ASP A 64 30.24 3.12 -1.03
C ASP A 64 29.84 4.47 -0.43
N VAL A 65 29.16 4.45 0.72
CA VAL A 65 28.63 5.62 1.44
C VAL A 65 29.07 5.59 2.91
N ASP A 66 28.94 6.73 3.59
CA ASP A 66 29.30 6.83 5.00
C ASP A 66 28.28 6.11 5.90
N ASP A 67 28.74 5.57 7.03
CA ASP A 67 27.88 4.92 8.04
C ASP A 67 26.73 5.83 8.52
N SER A 68 26.95 7.15 8.52
CA SER A 68 25.92 8.14 8.86
C SER A 68 24.76 8.15 7.87
N ASP A 69 25.03 7.93 6.58
CA ASP A 69 24.00 7.85 5.56
C ASP A 69 23.15 6.59 5.76
N ILE A 70 23.81 5.45 6.02
CA ILE A 70 23.12 4.19 6.33
C ILE A 70 22.23 4.34 7.58
N ALA A 71 22.72 5.00 8.62
CA ALA A 71 21.92 5.27 9.82
C ALA A 71 20.70 6.16 9.53
N LEU A 72 20.83 7.16 8.64
CA LEU A 72 19.72 7.99 8.20
C LEU A 72 18.70 7.18 7.39
N ASN A 73 19.14 6.38 6.44
CA ASN A 73 18.27 5.49 5.66
C ASN A 73 17.52 4.53 6.57
N LYS A 74 18.19 3.96 7.58
CA LYS A 74 17.53 3.06 8.53
C LYS A 74 16.39 3.72 9.31
N ARG A 75 16.58 4.98 9.75
CA ARG A 75 15.51 5.75 10.40
C ARG A 75 14.34 6.03 9.45
N ASN A 76 14.63 6.31 8.18
CA ASN A 76 13.58 6.49 7.17
C ASN A 76 12.84 5.18 6.89
N ILE A 77 13.55 4.04 6.78
CA ILE A 77 12.96 2.70 6.63
C ILE A 77 12.00 2.41 7.78
N ASP A 78 12.41 2.65 9.03
CA ASP A 78 11.57 2.41 10.19
C ASP A 78 10.31 3.30 10.15
N ARG A 79 10.46 4.58 9.77
CA ARG A 79 9.34 5.50 9.59
C ARG A 79 8.37 5.02 8.50
N PHE A 80 8.87 4.72 7.30
CA PHE A 80 8.01 4.32 6.18
C PHE A 80 7.36 2.95 6.40
N ASN A 81 8.03 2.03 7.09
CA ASN A 81 7.40 0.78 7.52
C ASN A 81 6.23 1.03 8.48
N GLN A 82 6.36 1.94 9.44
CA GLN A 82 5.25 2.29 10.32
C GLN A 82 4.10 2.92 9.53
N MET A 83 4.39 3.90 8.68
CA MET A 83 3.35 4.57 7.87
C MET A 83 2.63 3.61 6.91
N ARG A 84 3.35 2.60 6.38
CA ARG A 84 2.78 1.51 5.60
C ARG A 84 1.81 0.68 6.45
N ALA A 85 2.21 0.28 7.66
CA ALA A 85 1.36 -0.47 8.59
C ALA A 85 0.11 0.33 8.97
N ASP A 86 0.26 1.61 9.32
CA ASP A 86 -0.85 2.51 9.65
C ASP A 86 -1.85 2.63 8.48
N SER A 87 -1.33 2.62 7.24
CA SER A 87 -2.17 2.64 6.04
C SER A 87 -2.93 1.32 5.84
N ILE A 88 -2.30 0.17 6.14
CA ILE A 88 -2.96 -1.15 6.11
C ILE A 88 -4.12 -1.16 7.12
N GLU A 89 -3.88 -0.73 8.35
CA GLU A 89 -4.90 -0.66 9.40
C GLU A 89 -6.05 0.26 8.99
N SER A 90 -5.73 1.43 8.42
CA SER A 90 -6.75 2.37 7.93
C SER A 90 -7.60 1.79 6.79
N ILE A 91 -7.00 1.01 5.87
CA ILE A 91 -7.75 0.31 4.81
C ILE A 91 -8.70 -0.72 5.44
N ASP A 92 -8.21 -1.51 6.40
CA ASP A 92 -9.02 -2.51 7.10
C ASP A 92 -10.19 -1.88 7.86
N GLU A 93 -9.97 -0.74 8.53
CA GLU A 93 -11.04 0.03 9.17
C GLU A 93 -12.11 0.48 8.16
N LYS A 94 -11.70 1.02 6.99
CA LYS A 94 -12.67 1.43 5.95
C LYS A 94 -13.45 0.26 5.37
N ILE A 95 -12.86 -0.93 5.32
CA ILE A 95 -13.55 -2.15 4.90
C ILE A 95 -14.52 -2.62 5.98
N LEU A 96 -14.12 -2.60 7.25
CA LEU A 96 -14.98 -2.92 8.39
C LEU A 96 -16.19 -1.97 8.48
N ASP A 97 -15.99 -0.67 8.24
CA ASP A 97 -17.07 0.33 8.20
C ASP A 97 -18.17 -0.07 7.19
N ARG A 98 -17.77 -0.55 6.00
CA ARG A 98 -18.71 -1.02 4.96
C ARG A 98 -19.44 -2.31 5.35
N LEU A 99 -18.80 -3.16 6.15
CA LEU A 99 -19.35 -4.42 6.64
C LEU A 99 -20.26 -4.25 7.87
N SER A 100 -20.43 -3.03 8.39
CA SER A 100 -21.19 -2.76 9.63
C SER A 100 -22.62 -3.34 9.68
N ASN A 101 -23.27 -3.52 8.53
CA ASN A 101 -24.62 -4.09 8.42
C ASN A 101 -24.64 -5.54 7.90
N VAL A 102 -23.48 -6.15 7.68
CA VAL A 102 -23.38 -7.55 7.24
C VAL A 102 -23.63 -8.46 8.43
N LYS A 103 -24.62 -9.35 8.29
CA LYS A 103 -24.91 -10.36 9.30
C LYS A 103 -23.80 -11.42 9.28
N ILE A 104 -23.18 -11.65 10.44
CA ILE A 104 -22.19 -12.71 10.62
C ILE A 104 -22.92 -14.06 10.58
N GLU A 105 -22.47 -14.96 9.72
CA GLU A 105 -22.96 -16.33 9.63
C GLU A 105 -22.12 -17.26 10.53
N GLU A 106 -22.79 -18.20 11.18
CA GLU A 106 -22.12 -19.21 12.01
C GLU A 106 -21.27 -20.12 11.11
N GLY A 107 -19.99 -20.29 11.46
CA GLY A 107 -19.05 -21.07 10.64
C GLY A 107 -18.48 -20.33 9.42
N ALA A 108 -18.62 -18.99 9.35
CA ALA A 108 -17.93 -18.20 8.34
C ALA A 108 -16.43 -18.50 8.29
N TRP A 109 -15.88 -18.61 7.07
CA TRP A 109 -14.47 -18.92 6.86
C TRP A 109 -13.59 -17.77 7.37
N PHE A 110 -12.50 -18.11 8.07
CA PHE A 110 -11.48 -17.15 8.49
C PHE A 110 -10.36 -17.06 7.46
N ASN A 111 -10.14 -15.86 6.91
CA ASN A 111 -8.97 -15.62 6.06
C ASN A 111 -7.71 -15.52 6.94
N SER A 112 -6.58 -15.99 6.42
CA SER A 112 -5.27 -15.87 7.11
C SER A 112 -4.72 -14.45 7.11
N GLU A 113 -5.31 -13.56 6.31
CA GLU A 113 -4.88 -12.18 6.12
C GLU A 113 -6.06 -11.23 6.09
N THR A 114 -5.80 -9.99 6.48
CA THR A 114 -6.76 -8.89 6.32
C THR A 114 -6.77 -8.40 4.87
N ALA A 115 -7.83 -7.70 4.49
CA ALA A 115 -7.95 -7.17 3.14
C ALA A 115 -6.89 -6.09 2.85
N GLY A 116 -6.58 -5.23 3.83
CA GLY A 116 -5.48 -4.28 3.77
C GLY A 116 -4.13 -4.97 3.55
N SER A 117 -3.87 -6.09 4.23
CA SER A 117 -2.65 -6.88 4.03
C SER A 117 -2.56 -7.46 2.61
N ILE A 118 -3.67 -7.93 2.04
CA ILE A 118 -3.71 -8.43 0.65
C ILE A 118 -3.42 -7.29 -0.34
N ILE A 119 -3.98 -6.11 -0.12
CA ILE A 119 -3.76 -4.92 -0.97
C ILE A 119 -2.29 -4.48 -0.92
N ASP A 120 -1.70 -4.47 0.26
CA ASP A 120 -0.29 -4.18 0.44
C ASP A 120 0.62 -5.17 -0.31
N ARG A 121 0.28 -6.47 -0.31
CA ARG A 121 1.01 -7.46 -1.13
C ARG A 121 0.91 -7.17 -2.62
N LEU A 122 -0.24 -6.69 -3.11
CA LEU A 122 -0.38 -6.27 -4.51
C LEU A 122 0.54 -5.08 -4.82
N SER A 123 0.67 -4.13 -3.90
CA SER A 123 1.63 -3.00 -4.03
C SER A 123 3.08 -3.50 -4.10
N ILE A 124 3.49 -4.40 -3.20
CA ILE A 124 4.84 -4.98 -3.21
C ILE A 124 5.12 -5.78 -4.48
N VAL A 125 4.16 -6.58 -4.96
CA VAL A 125 4.31 -7.33 -6.21
C VAL A 125 4.45 -6.38 -7.40
N SER A 126 3.67 -5.30 -7.45
CA SER A 126 3.78 -4.27 -8.49
C SER A 126 5.18 -3.64 -8.53
N LEU A 127 5.77 -3.33 -7.37
CA LEU A 127 7.16 -2.83 -7.28
C LEU A 127 8.20 -3.87 -7.73
N LYS A 128 8.01 -5.14 -7.35
CA LYS A 128 8.90 -6.21 -7.82
C LYS A 128 8.85 -6.38 -9.33
N ILE A 129 7.66 -6.33 -9.94
CA ILE A 129 7.51 -6.34 -11.41
C ILE A 129 8.27 -5.14 -12.01
N LEU A 130 8.10 -3.94 -11.46
CA LEU A 130 8.74 -2.72 -11.95
C LEU A 130 10.28 -2.77 -11.89
N HIS A 131 10.84 -3.13 -10.73
CA HIS A 131 12.29 -3.06 -10.47
C HIS A 131 13.05 -4.33 -10.85
N MET A 132 12.38 -5.49 -10.83
CA MET A 132 13.03 -6.80 -11.04
C MET A 132 12.55 -7.51 -12.31
N GLY A 133 11.45 -7.09 -12.93
CA GLY A 133 10.92 -7.70 -14.16
C GLY A 133 10.42 -9.14 -13.99
N ILE A 134 9.97 -9.51 -12.79
CA ILE A 134 9.47 -10.86 -12.45
C ILE A 134 7.95 -10.97 -12.53
#